data_AF-A0A7X7FRW1-F1
#
_entry.id   AF-A0A7X7FRW1-F1
#
_cell.length_a   1.000
_cell.length_b   1.000
_cell.length_c   1.000
_cell.angle_alpha   90.00
_cell.angle_beta   90.00
_cell.angle_gamma   90.00
#
_symmetry.space_group_name_H-M   'P 1'
#
loop_
_entity.id
_entity.type
_entity.pdbx_description
1 polymer ?
#
loop_
_entity_poly.entity_id
_entity_poly.type
_entity_poly.pdbx_seq_one_letter_code
_entity_poly.pdbx_strand_id
1 'polypeptide(L)'
;MIVFGDTLVLAGIAASIGKDPGCEVVARARPVGRQELCALQPDVVIFDLDAVQPDFQYSLAQELPGLLLIGMDPKTNRAVLWCGQQAEDLSSQDLTQIIHQTKSQGNP
;
A
#
# COMPACT_ATOMS: atom_id res chain seq x y z
N MET A 1 -4.96 -7.11 6.83
CA MET A 1 -3.76 -6.46 6.25
C MET A 1 -2.69 -7.50 5.95
N ILE A 2 -1.90 -7.30 4.88
CA ILE A 2 -0.78 -8.18 4.51
C ILE A 2 0.54 -7.41 4.57
N VAL A 3 1.60 -8.05 5.04
CA VAL A 3 2.97 -7.51 5.07
C VAL A 3 3.89 -8.41 4.25
N PHE A 4 4.51 -7.86 3.21
CA PHE A 4 5.44 -8.54 2.30
C PHE A 4 6.89 -8.12 2.52
N GLY A 5 7.71 -9.06 2.94
CA GLY A 5 9.16 -8.92 3.00
C GLY A 5 9.76 -9.69 4.17
N ASP A 6 11.07 -9.90 4.11
CA ASP A 6 11.86 -10.64 5.09
C ASP A 6 12.83 -9.75 5.89
N THR A 7 12.70 -8.43 5.76
CA THR A 7 13.52 -7.49 6.51
C THR A 7 13.09 -7.41 7.97
N LEU A 8 14.06 -7.16 8.85
CA LEU A 8 13.80 -6.96 10.28
C LEU A 8 12.83 -5.80 10.54
N VAL A 9 12.88 -4.77 9.70
CA VAL A 9 11.98 -3.61 9.76
C VAL A 9 10.53 -4.05 9.58
N LEU A 10 10.23 -4.82 8.52
CA LEU A 10 8.87 -5.29 8.27
C LEU A 10 8.40 -6.33 9.29
N ALA A 11 9.29 -7.20 9.75
CA ALA A 11 8.97 -8.11 10.84
C ALA A 11 8.59 -7.36 12.13
N GLY A 12 9.33 -6.29 12.46
CA GLY A 12 9.02 -5.41 13.59
C GLY A 12 7.70 -4.67 13.43
N ILE A 13 7.42 -4.14 12.23
CA ILE A 13 6.14 -3.48 11.90
C ILE A 13 4.97 -4.47 12.06
N ALA A 14 5.06 -5.66 11.45
CA ALA A 14 4.03 -6.69 11.54
C ALA A 14 3.78 -7.11 13.00
N ALA A 15 4.84 -7.32 13.78
CA ALA A 15 4.74 -7.67 15.19
C ALA A 15 4.17 -6.54 16.06
N SER A 16 4.44 -5.28 15.72
CA SER A 16 3.92 -4.13 16.46
C SER A 16 2.43 -3.92 16.17
N ILE A 17 2.01 -3.99 14.90
CA ILE A 17 0.61 -3.81 14.51
C ILE A 17 -0.24 -4.99 14.96
N GLY A 18 0.29 -6.22 14.90
CA GLY A 18 -0.41 -7.42 15.36
C GLY A 18 -0.70 -7.46 16.87
N LYS A 19 -0.22 -6.49 17.65
CA LYS A 19 -0.63 -6.31 19.07
C LYS A 19 -1.98 -5.60 19.19
N ASP A 20 -2.43 -4.91 18.15
CA ASP A 20 -3.74 -4.29 18.11
C ASP A 20 -4.79 -5.35 17.73
N PRO A 21 -5.76 -5.66 18.61
CA PRO A 21 -6.80 -6.66 18.32
C PRO A 21 -7.73 -6.26 17.16
N GLY A 22 -7.76 -4.98 16.77
CA GLY A 22 -8.48 -4.51 15.59
C GLY A 22 -7.75 -4.76 14.27
N CYS A 23 -6.49 -5.21 14.31
CA CYS A 23 -5.67 -5.42 13.12
C CYS A 23 -5.35 -6.90 12.92
N GLU A 24 -5.90 -7.50 11.87
CA GLU A 24 -5.45 -8.82 11.40
C GLU A 24 -4.25 -8.66 10.46
N VAL A 25 -3.11 -9.23 10.87
CA VAL A 25 -1.83 -9.13 10.13
C VAL A 25 -1.40 -10.48 9.61
N VAL A 26 -1.26 -10.58 8.29
CA VAL A 26 -0.69 -11.75 7.61
C VAL A 26 0.70 -11.40 7.10
N ALA A 27 1.75 -11.90 7.74
CA ALA A 27 3.13 -11.72 7.30
C ALA A 27 3.53 -12.79 6.28
N ARG A 28 4.22 -12.36 5.22
CA ARG A 28 4.73 -13.20 4.13
C ARG A 28 6.10 -12.70 3.70
N ALA A 29 7.07 -13.59 3.55
CA ALA A 29 8.43 -13.22 3.13
C ALA A 29 8.49 -12.74 1.67
N ARG A 30 7.55 -13.19 0.82
CA ARG A 30 7.47 -12.84 -0.60
C ARG A 30 6.05 -12.40 -0.97
N PRO A 31 5.91 -11.53 -1.99
CA PRO A 31 4.60 -11.25 -2.59
C PRO A 31 3.91 -12.55 -2.99
N VAL A 32 2.65 -12.70 -2.59
CA VAL A 32 1.82 -13.80 -3.07
C VAL A 32 1.27 -13.49 -4.46
N GLY A 33 0.84 -14.52 -5.18
CA GLY A 33 0.24 -14.36 -6.49
C GLY A 33 -1.02 -13.49 -6.43
N ARG A 34 -1.32 -12.80 -7.53
CA ARG A 34 -2.48 -11.92 -7.70
C ARG A 34 -3.80 -12.58 -7.27
N GLN A 35 -4.02 -13.83 -7.68
CA GLN A 35 -5.24 -14.56 -7.36
C GLN A 35 -5.44 -14.77 -5.85
N GLU A 36 -4.35 -14.97 -5.10
CA GLU A 36 -4.40 -15.10 -3.65
C GLU A 36 -4.70 -13.75 -2.98
N LEU A 37 -4.10 -12.65 -3.47
CA LEU A 37 -4.41 -11.30 -3.01
C LEU A 37 -5.88 -10.94 -3.23
N CYS A 38 -6.43 -11.25 -4.41
CA CYS A 38 -7.84 -11.04 -4.70
C CYS A 38 -8.77 -11.91 -3.85
N ALA A 39 -8.35 -13.10 -3.46
CA ALA A 39 -9.12 -13.95 -2.55
C ALA A 39 -9.11 -13.44 -1.11
N LEU A 40 -7.96 -12.90 -0.66
CA LEU A 40 -7.79 -12.35 0.68
C LEU A 40 -8.42 -10.98 0.87
N GLN A 41 -8.64 -10.22 -0.21
CA GLN A 41 -9.19 -8.85 -0.22
C GLN A 41 -8.66 -7.98 0.94
N PRO A 42 -7.33 -7.79 1.05
CA PRO A 42 -6.79 -6.97 2.11
C PRO A 42 -7.18 -5.50 1.91
N ASP A 43 -7.45 -4.80 3.01
CA ASP A 43 -7.62 -3.33 2.97
C ASP A 43 -6.27 -2.58 2.88
N VAL A 44 -5.20 -3.23 3.34
CA VAL A 44 -3.84 -2.67 3.39
C VAL A 44 -2.80 -3.73 3.01
N VAL A 45 -1.84 -3.34 2.19
CA VAL A 45 -0.62 -4.10 1.89
C VAL A 45 0.60 -3.25 2.20
N ILE A 46 1.48 -3.75 3.09
CA ILE A 46 2.78 -3.15 3.38
C ILE A 46 3.86 -3.99 2.70
N PHE A 47 4.81 -3.38 1.99
CA PHE A 47 5.86 -4.11 1.29
C PHE A 47 7.19 -3.37 1.29
N ASP A 48 8.29 -4.11 1.13
CA ASP A 48 9.61 -3.51 0.91
C ASP A 48 9.73 -3.02 -0.55
N LEU A 49 10.09 -1.74 -0.71
CA LEU A 49 10.28 -1.10 -2.01
C LEU A 49 11.35 -1.80 -2.88
N ASP A 50 12.38 -2.36 -2.25
CA ASP A 50 13.47 -3.04 -2.97
C ASP A 50 13.14 -4.51 -3.28
N ALA A 51 12.08 -5.08 -2.66
CA ALA A 51 11.72 -6.50 -2.80
C ALA A 51 10.63 -6.78 -3.84
N VAL A 52 10.01 -5.74 -4.40
CA VAL A 52 8.92 -5.87 -5.39
C VAL A 52 9.32 -5.34 -6.75
N GLN A 53 8.59 -5.74 -7.80
CA GLN A 53 8.80 -5.18 -9.13
C GLN A 53 8.32 -3.71 -9.20
N PRO A 54 8.91 -2.86 -10.04
CA PRO A 54 8.56 -1.43 -10.12
C PRO A 54 7.10 -1.13 -10.47
N ASP A 55 6.39 -2.08 -11.07
CA ASP A 55 4.98 -2.00 -11.49
C ASP A 55 4.02 -2.70 -10.51
N PHE A 56 4.53 -3.25 -9.41
CA PHE A 56 3.76 -3.99 -8.41
C PHE A 56 2.61 -3.15 -7.85
N GLN A 57 2.89 -1.91 -7.43
CA GLN A 57 1.89 -1.02 -6.86
C GLN A 57 0.83 -0.60 -7.88
N TYR A 58 1.23 -0.41 -9.14
CA TYR A 58 0.28 -0.06 -10.20
C TYR A 58 -0.65 -1.23 -10.51
N SER A 59 -0.09 -2.44 -10.63
CA SER A 59 -0.85 -3.65 -10.91
C SER A 59 -1.87 -3.94 -9.80
N LEU A 60 -1.47 -3.82 -8.53
CA LEU A 60 -2.40 -4.02 -7.41
C LEU A 60 -3.48 -2.95 -7.33
N ALA A 61 -3.15 -1.67 -7.57
CA ALA A 61 -4.14 -0.60 -7.57
C ALA A 61 -5.18 -0.75 -8.70
N GLN A 62 -4.81 -1.37 -9.82
CA GLN A 62 -5.74 -1.70 -10.91
C GLN A 62 -6.73 -2.81 -10.52
N GLU A 63 -6.25 -3.82 -9.80
CA GLU A 63 -7.02 -5.03 -9.51
C GLU A 63 -7.86 -4.95 -8.23
N LEU A 64 -7.39 -4.18 -7.26
CA LEU A 64 -8.03 -4.01 -5.96
C LEU A 64 -8.26 -2.51 -5.72
N PRO A 65 -9.32 -1.92 -6.32
CA PRO A 65 -9.67 -0.53 -6.08
C PRO A 65 -9.89 -0.27 -4.59
N GLY A 66 -9.36 0.84 -4.09
CA GLY A 66 -9.47 1.20 -2.67
C GLY A 66 -8.44 0.55 -1.75
N LEU A 67 -7.60 -0.36 -2.26
CA LEU A 67 -6.48 -0.91 -1.49
C LEU A 67 -5.47 0.20 -1.13
N LEU A 68 -5.11 0.28 0.15
CA LEU A 68 -4.00 1.11 0.62
C LEU A 68 -2.69 0.34 0.47
N LEU A 69 -1.78 0.90 -0.31
CA LEU A 69 -0.44 0.35 -0.52
C LEU A 69 0.58 1.20 0.24
N ILE A 70 1.41 0.55 1.05
CA ILE A 70 2.47 1.21 1.83
C ILE A 70 3.81 0.56 1.50
N GLY A 71 4.64 1.28 0.77
CA GLY A 71 5.99 0.88 0.41
C GLY A 71 6.98 1.41 1.43
N MET A 72 7.77 0.52 2.00
CA MET A 72 8.78 0.85 2.99
C MET A 72 10.15 0.85 2.34
N ASP A 73 10.90 1.93 2.50
CA ASP A 73 12.36 1.94 2.30
C ASP A 73 13.01 1.71 3.67
N PRO A 74 13.49 0.49 3.97
CA PRO A 74 14.10 0.19 5.26
C PRO A 74 15.44 0.91 5.47
N LYS A 75 16.10 1.39 4.42
CA LYS A 75 17.40 2.09 4.52
C LYS A 75 17.23 3.52 5.00
N THR A 76 16.17 4.19 4.55
CA THR A 76 15.88 5.59 4.92
C THR A 76 14.75 5.73 5.94
N ASN A 77 14.12 4.62 6.33
CA ASN A 77 12.93 4.58 7.18
C ASN A 77 11.80 5.46 6.64
N ARG A 78 11.66 5.51 5.30
CA ARG A 78 10.62 6.27 4.62
C ARG A 78 9.49 5.33 4.21
N ALA A 79 8.26 5.78 4.44
CA ALA A 79 7.06 5.15 3.90
C ALA A 79 6.59 5.96 2.69
N VAL A 80 6.18 5.26 1.63
CA VAL A 80 5.49 5.83 0.47
C VAL A 80 4.10 5.23 0.45
N LEU A 81 3.09 6.10 0.41
CA LEU A 81 1.70 5.70 0.42
C LEU A 81 1.11 5.87 -0.98
N TRP A 82 0.46 4.84 -1.49
CA TRP A 82 -0.41 4.94 -2.65
C TRP A 82 -1.84 4.59 -2.24
N CYS A 83 -2.73 5.56 -2.38
CA CYS A 83 -4.16 5.31 -2.34
C CYS A 83 -4.57 4.86 -3.74
N GLY A 84 -4.95 3.59 -3.91
CA GLY A 84 -5.47 3.02 -5.16
C GLY A 84 -6.87 3.55 -5.54
N GLN A 85 -7.08 4.86 -5.43
CA GLN A 85 -8.31 5.51 -5.86
C GLN A 85 -8.28 5.61 -7.38
N GLN A 86 -9.27 5.00 -8.02
CA GLN A 86 -9.52 5.16 -9.44
C GLN A 86 -10.65 6.15 -9.62
N ALA A 87 -10.49 7.05 -10.59
CA ALA A 87 -11.52 8.00 -10.98
C ALA A 87 -11.67 7.93 -12.50
N GLU A 88 -12.90 7.72 -12.94
CA GLU A 88 -13.26 7.59 -14.35
C GLU A 88 -13.89 8.89 -14.85
N ASP A 89 -13.85 9.12 -16.17
CA ASP A 89 -14.48 10.26 -16.85
C ASP A 89 -14.11 11.65 -16.30
N LEU A 90 -12.88 11.79 -15.78
CA LEU A 90 -12.39 13.06 -15.25
C LEU A 90 -12.25 14.12 -16.34
N SER A 91 -12.84 15.29 -16.11
CA SER A 91 -12.53 16.49 -16.89
C SER A 91 -11.21 17.12 -16.42
N SER A 92 -10.68 18.05 -17.21
CA SER A 92 -9.53 18.87 -16.81
C SER A 92 -9.80 19.71 -15.55
N GLN A 93 -11.07 20.08 -15.31
CA GLN A 93 -11.48 20.81 -14.11
C GLN A 93 -11.44 19.89 -12.89
N ASP A 94 -11.91 18.64 -13.02
CA ASP A 94 -11.87 17.65 -11.94
C ASP A 94 -10.42 17.32 -11.54
N LEU A 95 -9.53 17.15 -12.52
CA LEU A 95 -8.10 16.98 -12.26
C LEU A 95 -7.49 18.17 -11.50
N THR A 96 -7.87 19.39 -11.88
CA THR A 96 -7.40 20.60 -11.20
C THR A 96 -7.86 20.63 -9.75
N GLN A 97 -9.12 20.25 -9.49
CA GLN A 97 -9.67 20.17 -8.13
C GLN A 97 -8.96 19.11 -7.29
N ILE A 98 -8.71 17.92 -7.84
CA ILE A 98 -7.94 16.87 -7.17
C ILE A 98 -6.55 17.37 -6.78
N ILE A 99 -5.83 18.04 -7.69
CA ILE A 99 -4.48 18.59 -7.42
C ILE A 99 -4.53 19.61 -6.25
N HIS A 100 -5.55 20.47 -6.22
CA HIS A 100 -5.70 21.45 -5.14
C HIS A 100 -6.03 20.81 -3.79
N GLN A 101 -6.87 19.78 -3.77
CA GLN A 101 -7.22 19.04 -2.54
C GLN A 101 -6.03 18.27 -1.97
N THR A 102 -5.21 17.65 -2.82
CA THR A 102 -4.03 16.89 -2.35
C THR A 102 -2.95 17.81 -1.79
N LYS A 103 -2.74 19.00 -2.39
CA LYS A 103 -1.75 19.97 -1.88
C LYS A 103 -2.14 20.62 -0.55
N SER A 104 -3.44 20.73 -0.25
CA SER A 104 -3.90 21.29 1.03
C SER A 104 -3.87 20.27 2.18
N GLN A 105 -3.95 18.97 1.88
CA GLN A 105 -3.85 17.89 2.88
C GLN A 105 -2.40 17.46 3.18
N GLY A 106 -1.41 17.91 2.40
CA GLY A 106 0.00 17.57 2.53
C GLY A 106 0.82 18.44 3.50
N ASN A 107 0.24 18.96 4.59
CA ASN A 107 0.99 19.66 5.65
C ASN A 107 0.83 18.94 6.99
N PRO A 108 1.88 18.22 7.39
CA PRO A 108 2.66 18.63 8.56
C PRO A 108 4.07 19.12 8.22
#